data_AF-A0A961DSG6-F1
#
_entry.id   AF-A0A961DSG6-F1
#
_cell.length_a   1.000
_cell.length_b   1.000
_cell.length_c   1.000
_cell.angle_alpha   90.00
_cell.angle_beta   90.00
_cell.angle_gamma   90.00
#
_symmetry.space_group_name_H-M   'P 1'
#
loop_
_entity.id
_entity.type
_entity.pdbx_description
1 polymer ?
#
loop_
_entity_poly.entity_id
_entity_poly.type
_entity_poly.pdbx_seq_one_letter_code
_entity_poly.pdbx_strand_id
1 'polypeptide(L)'
;MTDQADEHVRRVIRDAMDRLIAGKPLHSDGKLTVKSLAAEARVKRWLLTHRHTDLQDEFRSRIAKASSQPPVLLELQEAKAEAQQKTRQLTADVTALTATIRQLERIIHVLALENDELRLNRTQSDKIVPLRPGERHRPM
;
A
#
# COMPACT_ATOMS: atom_id res chain seq x y z
N MET A 1 44.82 4.50 -36.07
CA MET A 1 44.79 3.82 -34.76
C MET A 1 43.92 4.53 -33.73
N THR A 2 44.00 5.86 -33.61
CA THR A 2 43.19 6.67 -32.66
C THR A 2 41.69 6.71 -32.98
N ASP A 3 41.31 6.67 -34.25
CA ASP A 3 39.91 6.76 -34.69
C ASP A 3 39.09 5.50 -34.36
N GLN A 4 39.71 4.32 -34.49
CA GLN A 4 39.07 3.04 -34.14
C GLN A 4 38.87 2.87 -32.62
N ALA A 5 39.80 3.40 -31.83
CA ALA A 5 39.66 3.44 -30.37
C ALA A 5 38.56 4.43 -29.93
N ASP A 6 38.43 5.56 -30.62
CA ASP A 6 37.35 6.54 -30.38
C ASP A 6 35.98 5.93 -30.67
N GLU A 7 35.81 5.26 -31.82
CA GLU A 7 34.55 4.61 -32.19
C GLU A 7 34.16 3.46 -31.24
N HIS A 8 35.15 2.73 -30.71
CA HIS A 8 34.89 1.72 -29.69
C HIS A 8 34.35 2.36 -28.40
N VAL A 9 34.95 3.46 -27.95
CA VAL A 9 34.50 4.19 -26.77
C VAL A 9 33.09 4.75 -26.96
N ARG A 10 32.76 5.29 -28.14
CA ARG A 10 31.40 5.77 -28.44
C ARG A 10 30.36 4.66 -28.36
N ARG A 11 30.67 3.46 -28.85
CA ARG A 11 29.80 2.29 -28.73
C ARG A 11 29.57 1.89 -27.28
N VAL A 12 30.63 1.77 -26.48
CA VAL A 12 30.52 1.44 -25.05
C VAL A 12 29.66 2.46 -24.30
N ILE A 13 29.80 3.75 -24.63
CA ILE A 13 29.00 4.83 -24.06
C ILE A 13 27.52 4.70 -24.46
N ARG A 14 27.19 4.41 -25.73
CA ARG A 14 25.80 4.21 -26.17
C ARG A 14 25.15 3.00 -25.51
N ASP A 15 25.85 1.87 -25.44
CA ASP A 15 25.34 0.67 -24.75
C ASP A 15 25.07 0.94 -23.26
N ALA A 16 25.93 1.74 -22.62
CA ALA A 16 25.73 2.18 -21.24
C ALA A 16 24.52 3.11 -21.09
N MET A 17 24.25 3.98 -22.06
CA MET A 17 23.02 4.80 -22.06
C MET A 17 21.78 3.92 -22.13
N ASP A 18 21.75 2.93 -23.03
CA ASP A 18 20.61 2.04 -23.21
C ASP A 18 20.32 1.26 -21.92
N ARG A 19 21.37 0.72 -21.26
CA ARG A 19 21.22 0.04 -19.97
C ARG A 19 20.72 0.96 -18.86
N LEU A 20 21.23 2.18 -18.77
CA LEU A 20 20.81 3.14 -17.75
C LEU A 20 19.35 3.58 -17.94
N ILE A 21 18.95 3.88 -19.18
CA ILE A 21 17.58 4.29 -19.49
C ILE A 21 16.60 3.12 -19.30
N ALA A 22 17.02 1.89 -19.61
CA ALA A 22 16.23 0.69 -19.36
C ALA A 22 16.16 0.29 -17.86
N GLY A 23 16.85 1.00 -16.97
CA GLY A 23 16.87 0.71 -15.54
C GLY A 23 17.64 -0.56 -15.16
N LYS A 24 18.58 -1.00 -15.99
CA LYS A 24 19.42 -2.20 -15.77
C LYS A 24 20.92 -1.83 -15.68
N PRO A 25 21.33 -0.97 -14.73
CA PRO A 25 22.73 -0.59 -14.56
C PRO A 25 23.59 -1.79 -14.12
N LEU A 26 24.83 -1.87 -14.62
CA LEU A 26 25.79 -2.91 -14.25
C LEU A 26 26.93 -2.37 -13.37
N HIS A 27 27.34 -1.12 -13.57
CA HIS A 27 28.53 -0.55 -12.92
C HIS A 27 28.25 0.80 -12.24
N SER A 28 26.99 1.24 -12.21
CA SER A 28 26.58 2.54 -11.68
C SER A 28 25.45 2.43 -10.66
N ASP A 29 25.16 3.53 -9.98
CA ASP A 29 24.07 3.66 -9.02
C ASP A 29 22.67 3.77 -9.67
N GLY A 30 22.58 3.58 -10.99
CA GLY A 30 21.33 3.62 -11.74
C GLY A 30 20.71 5.01 -11.92
N LYS A 31 21.38 6.07 -11.45
CA LYS A 31 20.87 7.43 -11.61
C LYS A 31 21.07 7.90 -13.05
N LEU A 32 20.10 8.65 -13.58
CA LEU A 32 20.16 9.23 -14.92
C LEU A 32 21.01 10.52 -14.94
N THR A 33 22.29 10.40 -14.57
CA THR A 33 23.25 11.52 -14.55
C THR A 33 24.48 11.23 -15.40
N VAL A 34 25.15 12.28 -15.89
CA VAL A 34 26.40 12.15 -16.68
C VAL A 34 27.51 11.43 -15.88
N LYS A 35 27.52 11.59 -14.56
CA LYS A 35 28.46 10.88 -13.68
C LYS A 35 28.19 9.37 -13.67
N SER A 36 26.92 8.99 -13.53
CA SER A 36 26.50 7.60 -13.54
C SER A 36 26.70 6.96 -14.92
N LEU A 37 26.48 7.70 -16.02
CA LEU A 37 26.82 7.25 -17.38
C LEU A 37 28.31 6.98 -17.55
N ALA A 38 29.17 7.89 -17.07
CA ALA A 38 30.62 7.69 -17.10
C ALA A 38 31.03 6.43 -16.33
N ALA A 39 30.46 6.22 -15.14
CA ALA A 39 30.68 5.02 -14.33
C ALA A 39 30.19 3.74 -15.04
N GLU A 40 28.99 3.78 -15.63
CA GLU A 40 28.36 2.66 -16.34
C GLU A 40 29.15 2.23 -17.59
N ALA A 41 29.65 3.20 -18.35
CA ALA A 41 30.53 3.00 -19.50
C ALA A 41 31.99 2.73 -19.10
N ARG A 42 32.33 2.83 -17.81
CA ARG A 42 33.70 2.74 -17.27
C ARG A 42 34.69 3.69 -17.93
N VAL A 43 34.22 4.90 -18.28
CA VAL A 43 35.02 5.98 -18.87
C VAL A 43 35.18 7.15 -17.91
N LYS A 44 36.17 8.01 -18.15
CA LYS A 44 36.33 9.25 -17.38
C LYS A 44 35.24 10.25 -17.75
N ARG A 45 34.61 10.89 -16.75
CA ARG A 45 33.56 11.92 -16.97
C ARG A 45 34.01 13.05 -17.91
N TRP A 46 35.26 13.48 -17.83
CA TRP A 46 35.83 14.52 -18.71
C TRP A 46 35.65 14.20 -20.20
N LEU A 47 35.65 12.90 -20.57
CA LEU A 47 35.48 12.47 -21.96
C LEU A 47 34.09 12.84 -22.50
N LEU A 48 33.05 12.71 -21.68
CA LEU A 48 31.67 13.09 -22.03
C LEU A 48 31.46 14.62 -22.05
N THR A 49 32.23 15.38 -21.25
CA THR A 49 32.07 16.83 -21.17
C THR A 49 32.93 17.63 -22.13
N HIS A 50 34.02 17.04 -22.68
CA HIS A 50 34.96 17.77 -23.55
C HIS A 50 35.22 17.11 -24.91
N ARG A 51 35.08 15.79 -25.04
CA ARG A 51 35.42 15.06 -26.29
C ARG A 51 34.19 14.49 -27.00
N HIS A 52 33.24 13.94 -26.23
CA HIS A 52 32.00 13.34 -26.72
C HIS A 52 30.78 14.09 -26.17
N THR A 53 30.78 15.41 -26.39
CA THR A 53 29.69 16.29 -25.95
C THR A 53 28.38 15.97 -26.66
N ASP A 54 28.45 15.49 -27.89
CA ASP A 54 27.31 14.97 -28.66
C ASP A 54 26.61 13.81 -27.94
N LEU A 55 27.37 12.88 -27.36
CA LEU A 55 26.83 11.76 -26.60
C LEU A 55 26.20 12.24 -25.28
N GLN A 56 26.77 13.26 -24.64
CA GLN A 56 26.14 13.87 -23.48
C GLN A 56 24.79 14.51 -23.83
N ASP A 57 24.70 15.19 -24.97
CA ASP A 57 23.46 15.84 -25.42
C ASP A 57 22.43 14.81 -25.90
N GLU A 58 22.87 13.73 -26.54
CA GLU A 58 22.04 12.58 -26.87
C GLU A 58 21.44 11.96 -25.60
N PHE A 59 22.27 11.72 -24.57
CA PHE A 59 21.82 11.17 -23.30
C PHE A 59 20.79 12.08 -22.62
N ARG A 60 21.06 13.39 -22.56
CA ARG A 60 20.11 14.37 -22.02
C ARG A 60 18.80 14.39 -22.80
N SER A 61 18.86 14.33 -24.13
CA SER A 61 17.68 14.29 -24.99
C SER A 61 16.87 13.02 -24.79
N ARG A 62 17.53 11.87 -24.65
CA ARG A 62 16.86 10.59 -24.37
C ARG A 62 16.25 10.56 -22.98
N ILE A 63 16.92 11.11 -21.96
CA ILE A 63 16.34 11.31 -20.63
C ILE A 63 15.13 12.22 -20.75
N ALA A 64 15.25 13.37 -21.41
CA ALA A 64 14.14 14.30 -21.59
C ALA A 64 12.95 13.67 -22.33
N LYS A 65 13.18 12.80 -23.31
CA LYS A 65 12.11 12.02 -23.98
C LYS A 65 11.51 10.95 -23.08
N ALA A 66 12.32 10.27 -22.27
CA ALA A 66 11.86 9.27 -21.31
C ALA A 66 11.17 9.89 -20.07
N SER A 67 11.57 11.11 -19.70
CA SER A 67 11.06 11.88 -18.56
C SER A 67 10.01 12.91 -18.96
N SER A 68 9.83 13.18 -20.26
CA SER A 68 8.63 13.83 -20.78
C SER A 68 7.50 12.83 -20.57
N GLN A 69 6.96 12.86 -19.36
CA GLN A 69 5.89 12.00 -18.92
C GLN A 69 4.74 12.14 -19.92
N PRO A 70 4.34 11.06 -20.61
CA PRO A 70 3.10 11.05 -21.38
C PRO A 70 1.97 11.48 -20.43
N PRO A 71 1.02 12.33 -20.85
CA PRO A 71 -0.14 12.73 -20.02
C PRO A 71 -0.83 11.54 -19.35
N VAL A 72 -0.86 10.39 -20.04
CA VAL A 72 -1.37 9.10 -19.56
C VAL A 72 -0.70 8.62 -18.27
N LEU A 73 0.59 8.86 -18.06
CA LEU A 73 1.28 8.44 -16.83
C LEU A 73 0.94 9.34 -15.63
N LEU A 74 0.63 10.61 -15.85
CA LEU A 74 0.12 11.50 -14.80
C LEU A 74 -1.30 11.09 -14.41
N GLU A 75 -2.18 10.88 -15.40
CA GLU A 75 -3.54 10.36 -15.18
C GLU A 75 -3.51 9.01 -14.44
N LEU A 76 -2.57 8.12 -14.78
CA LEU A 76 -2.40 6.84 -14.07
C LEU A 76 -1.90 7.02 -12.63
N GLN A 77 -1.04 8.01 -12.37
CA GLN A 77 -0.59 8.31 -11.00
C GLN A 77 -1.71 8.92 -10.15
N GLU A 78 -2.50 9.82 -10.73
CA GLU A 78 -3.70 10.38 -10.09
C GLU A 78 -4.73 9.30 -9.81
N ALA A 79 -5.08 8.48 -10.82
CA ALA A 79 -5.99 7.36 -10.65
C ALA A 79 -5.50 6.35 -9.60
N LYS A 80 -4.18 6.11 -9.53
CA LYS A 80 -3.58 5.27 -8.48
C LYS A 80 -3.71 5.91 -7.10
N ALA A 81 -3.47 7.22 -6.98
CA ALA A 81 -3.61 7.93 -5.72
C ALA A 81 -5.07 7.91 -5.24
N GLU A 82 -6.03 8.14 -6.14
CA GLU A 82 -7.46 8.04 -5.86
C GLU A 82 -7.87 6.63 -5.44
N ALA A 83 -7.42 5.60 -6.17
CA ALA A 83 -7.69 4.21 -5.83
C ALA A 83 -7.13 3.83 -4.44
N GLN A 84 -5.91 4.30 -4.13
CA GLN A 84 -5.30 4.11 -2.81
C GLN A 84 -6.09 4.80 -1.71
N GLN A 85 -6.57 6.03 -1.96
CA GLN A 85 -7.37 6.76 -1.00
C GLN A 85 -8.71 6.06 -0.73
N LYS A 86 -9.39 5.61 -1.80
CA LYS A 86 -10.64 4.84 -1.68
C LYS A 86 -10.43 3.52 -0.93
N THR A 87 -9.32 2.83 -1.18
CA THR A 87 -8.97 1.60 -0.46
C THR A 87 -8.76 1.85 1.04
N ARG A 88 -8.12 2.97 1.40
CA ARG A 88 -7.95 3.36 2.82
C ARG A 88 -9.28 3.66 3.49
N GLN A 89 -10.16 4.40 2.81
CA GLN A 89 -11.51 4.72 3.31
C GLN A 89 -12.32 3.44 3.52
N LEU A 90 -12.40 2.56 2.50
CA LEU A 90 -13.14 1.30 2.61
C LEU A 90 -12.58 0.39 3.71
N THR A 91 -11.26 0.34 3.88
CA THR A 91 -10.64 -0.42 4.97
C THR A 91 -11.05 0.13 6.35
N ALA A 92 -11.08 1.46 6.49
CA ALA A 92 -11.53 2.12 7.72
C ALA A 92 -13.01 1.82 7.99
N ASP A 93 -13.86 1.89 6.97
CA ASP A 93 -15.30 1.60 7.09
C ASP A 93 -15.55 0.14 7.48
N VAL A 94 -14.87 -0.81 6.84
CA VAL A 94 -14.97 -2.23 7.19
C VAL A 94 -14.53 -2.46 8.63
N THR A 95 -13.48 -1.79 9.08
CA THR A 95 -12.99 -1.90 10.46
C THR A 95 -14.03 -1.37 11.45
N ALA A 96 -14.61 -0.20 11.16
CA ALA A 96 -15.65 0.41 11.99
C ALA A 96 -16.91 -0.47 12.06
N LEU A 97 -17.41 -0.93 10.91
CA LEU A 97 -18.59 -1.81 10.86
C LEU A 97 -18.35 -3.13 11.60
N THR A 98 -17.17 -3.72 11.46
CA THR A 98 -16.80 -4.94 12.19
C THR A 98 -16.80 -4.70 13.70
N ALA A 99 -16.31 -3.54 14.17
CA ALA A 99 -16.36 -3.19 15.58
C ALA A 99 -17.80 -3.01 16.08
N THR A 100 -18.68 -2.39 15.29
CA THR A 100 -20.10 -2.25 15.60
C THR A 100 -20.80 -3.60 15.68
N ILE A 101 -20.56 -4.50 14.71
CA ILE A 101 -21.13 -5.86 14.72
C ILE A 101 -20.73 -6.58 16.01
N ARG A 102 -19.45 -6.57 16.36
CA ARG A 102 -18.96 -7.19 17.62
C ARG A 102 -19.59 -6.58 18.86
N GLN A 103 -19.86 -5.28 18.86
CA GLN A 103 -20.56 -4.63 19.97
C GLN A 103 -22.01 -5.09 20.08
N LEU A 104 -22.73 -5.16 18.95
CA LEU A 104 -24.11 -5.63 18.92
C LEU A 104 -24.22 -7.10 19.32
N GLU A 105 -23.30 -7.96 18.86
CA GLU A 105 -23.23 -9.37 19.27
C GLU A 105 -23.11 -9.52 20.79
N ARG A 106 -22.25 -8.71 21.43
CA ARG A 106 -22.13 -8.71 22.91
C ARG A 106 -23.42 -8.27 23.60
N ILE A 107 -24.06 -7.21 23.09
CA ILE A 107 -25.32 -6.72 23.67
C ILE A 107 -26.42 -7.78 23.55
N ILE A 108 -26.55 -8.42 22.38
CA ILE A 108 -27.52 -9.50 22.16
C ILE A 108 -27.26 -10.65 23.13
N HIS A 109 -25.99 -11.03 23.34
CA HIS A 109 -25.65 -12.10 24.27
C HIS A 109 -26.05 -11.77 25.72
N VAL A 110 -25.75 -10.55 26.18
CA VAL A 110 -26.16 -10.09 27.53
C VAL A 110 -27.68 -10.08 27.66
N LEU A 111 -28.40 -9.52 26.69
CA LEU A 111 -29.86 -9.47 26.71
C LEU A 111 -30.49 -10.87 26.69
N ALA A 112 -29.88 -11.82 25.98
CA ALA A 112 -30.35 -13.21 25.97
C ALA A 112 -30.23 -13.84 27.36
N LEU A 113 -29.08 -13.67 28.03
CA LEU A 113 -28.87 -14.15 29.40
C LEU A 113 -29.86 -13.52 30.39
N GLU A 114 -30.04 -12.20 30.33
CA GLU A 114 -31.01 -11.49 31.17
C GLU A 114 -32.45 -11.99 30.93
N ASN A 115 -32.82 -12.26 29.68
CA ASN A 115 -34.15 -12.79 29.36
C ASN A 115 -34.37 -14.19 29.93
N ASP A 116 -33.35 -15.06 29.84
CA ASP A 116 -33.40 -16.41 30.38
C ASP A 116 -33.52 -16.40 31.91
N GLU A 117 -32.76 -15.55 32.60
CA GLU A 117 -32.89 -15.36 34.05
C GLU A 117 -34.29 -14.89 34.46
N LEU A 118 -34.86 -13.90 33.75
CA LEU A 118 -36.20 -13.39 34.03
C LEU A 118 -37.28 -14.48 33.83
N ARG A 119 -37.12 -15.34 32.81
CA ARG A 119 -38.04 -16.46 32.56
C ARG A 119 -37.96 -17.52 33.65
N LEU A 120 -36.76 -17.84 34.13
CA LEU A 120 -36.56 -18.78 35.24
C LEU A 120 -37.19 -18.24 36.53
N ASN A 121 -36.94 -16.98 36.87
CA ASN A 121 -37.49 -16.33 38.06
C ASN A 121 -39.02 -16.24 38.04
N ARG A 122 -39.61 -15.96 36.87
CA ARG A 122 -41.07 -15.96 36.70
C ARG A 122 -41.66 -17.35 36.91
N THR A 123 -41.04 -18.38 36.34
CA THR A 123 -41.46 -19.77 36.51
C THR A 123 -41.36 -20.23 37.97
N GLN A 124 -40.38 -19.74 38.71
CA GLN A 124 -40.22 -20.02 40.15
C GLN A 124 -41.27 -19.29 41.00
N SER A 125 -41.63 -18.05 40.63
CA SER A 125 -42.66 -17.27 41.32
C SER A 125 -44.07 -17.85 41.10
N ASP A 126 -44.37 -18.34 39.89
CA ASP A 126 -45.65 -19.00 39.57
C ASP A 126 -45.85 -20.35 40.31
N LYS A 127 -44.77 -20.97 40.79
CA LYS A 127 -44.82 -22.22 41.58
C LYS A 127 -45.16 -22.01 43.07
N ILE A 128 -45.31 -20.77 43.53
CA ILE A 128 -45.61 -20.47 44.93
C ILE A 128 -47.13 -20.58 45.16
N VAL A 129 -47.58 -21.68 45.76
CA VAL A 129 -48.98 -21.87 46.18
C VAL A 129 -49.21 -21.18 47.53
N PRO A 130 -50.21 -20.30 47.69
CA PRO A 130 -50.51 -19.69 48.98
C PRO A 130 -50.93 -20.77 49.99
N LEU A 131 -50.21 -20.86 51.10
CA LEU A 131 -50.61 -21.69 52.23
C LEU A 131 -51.89 -21.09 52.83
N ARG A 132 -53.03 -21.77 52.61
CA ARG A 132 -54.28 -21.43 53.30
C ARG A 132 -54.02 -21.53 54.81
N PRO A 133 -54.29 -20.49 55.60
CA PRO A 133 -54.13 -20.57 57.05
C PRO A 133 -55.09 -21.65 57.57
N GLY A 134 -54.52 -22.72 58.12
CA GLY A 134 -55.29 -23.84 58.67
C GLY A 134 -56.29 -23.33 59.70
N GLU A 135 -57.56 -23.76 59.55
CA GLU A 135 -58.64 -23.46 60.48
C GLU A 135 -58.24 -23.90 61.88
N ARG A 136 -58.23 -22.92 62.80
CA ARG A 136 -57.88 -23.12 64.20
C ARG A 136 -58.98 -23.95 64.87
N HIS A 137 -58.75 -25.24 65.03
CA HIS A 137 -59.60 -26.07 65.89
C HIS A 137 -59.32 -25.71 67.36
N ARG A 138 -60.32 -25.11 68.03
CA ARG A 138 -60.31 -24.73 69.45
C ARG A 138 -60.55 -25.97 70.33
N PRO A 139 -59.82 -26.13 71.45
CA PRO A 139 -59.91 -27.31 72.30
C PRO A 139 -61.11 -27.26 73.26
N MET A 140 -61.52 -28.42 73.75
CA MET A 140 -62.28 -28.64 74.98
C MET A 140 -61.53 -29.68 75.81
#